data_AF-A0A653JS97-F1
#
_entry.id   AF-A0A653JS97-F1
#
_cell.length_a   1.000
_cell.length_b   1.000
_cell.length_c   1.000
_cell.angle_alpha   90.00
_cell.angle_beta   90.00
_cell.angle_gamma   90.00
#
_symmetry.space_group_name_H-M   'P 1'
#
loop_
_entity.id
_entity.type
_entity.pdbx_description
1 polymer ?
#
loop_
_entity_poly.entity_id
_entity_poly.type
_entity_poly.pdbx_seq_one_letter_code
_entity_poly.pdbx_strand_id
1 'polypeptide(L)' 'MMEKLQKRGEAIAEQRLTRARTEIKSALAEELPDDVQVSETGEGIGVEARRLKQRLIENSSLRDVAFLMRAVR' A
#
# COMPACT_ATOMS: atom_id res chain seq x y z
N MET A 1 -10.13 7.25 -36.52
CA MET A 1 -10.28 5.83 -36.10
C MET A 1 -9.33 5.48 -34.95
N MET A 2 -8.05 5.87 -35.04
CA MET A 2 -7.05 5.74 -33.96
C MET A 2 -7.48 6.35 -32.61
N GLU A 3 -8.04 7.56 -32.60
CA GLU A 3 -8.49 8.21 -31.34
C GLU A 3 -9.55 7.41 -30.57
N LYS A 4 -10.44 6.69 -31.26
CA LYS A 4 -11.48 5.87 -30.61
C LYS A 4 -10.89 4.60 -29.99
N LEU A 5 -9.84 4.04 -30.60
CA LEU A 5 -9.11 2.89 -30.07
C LEU A 5 -8.25 3.29 -28.88
N GLN A 6 -7.59 4.45 -28.95
CA GLN A 6 -6.78 4.99 -27.85
C GLN A 6 -7.62 5.28 -26.60
N LYS A 7 -8.74 5.99 -26.75
CA LYS A 7 -9.68 6.25 -25.63
C LYS A 7 -10.23 4.97 -25.00
N ARG A 8 -10.48 3.93 -25.81
CA ARG A 8 -10.88 2.61 -25.30
C ARG A 8 -9.73 1.93 -24.54
N GLY A 9 -8.50 2.04 -25.02
CA GLY A 9 -7.31 1.52 -24.35
C GLY A 9 -7.08 2.18 -23.00
N GLU A 10 -7.18 3.50 -22.93
CA GLU A 10 -7.06 4.29 -21.69
C GLU A 10 -8.14 3.90 -20.68
N ALA A 11 -9.41 3.78 -21.10
CA ALA A 11 -10.48 3.35 -20.22
C ALA A 11 -10.27 1.94 -19.64
N ILE A 12 -9.75 1.01 -20.44
CA ILE A 12 -9.43 -0.36 -19.99
C ILE A 12 -8.25 -0.34 -19.01
N ALA A 13 -7.21 0.44 -19.30
CA ALA A 13 -6.05 0.59 -18.42
C ALA A 13 -6.45 1.18 -17.07
N GLU A 14 -7.30 2.20 -17.07
CA GLU A 14 -7.81 2.85 -15.87
C GLU A 14 -8.71 1.91 -15.05
N GLN A 15 -9.60 1.17 -15.71
CA GLN A 15 -10.41 0.15 -15.03
C GLN A 15 -9.55 -0.94 -14.38
N ARG A 16 -8.50 -1.40 -15.06
CA ARG A 16 -7.55 -2.40 -14.52
C ARG A 16 -6.75 -1.83 -13.35
N LEU A 17 -6.30 -0.59 -13.44
CA LEU A 17 -5.57 0.08 -12.37
C LEU A 17 -6.45 0.22 -11.12
N THR A 18 -7.69 0.67 -11.27
CA THR A 18 -8.64 0.77 -10.17
C THR A 18 -8.89 -0.58 -9.53
N ARG A 19 -9.12 -1.62 -10.34
CA ARG A 19 -9.32 -2.99 -9.83
C ARG A 19 -8.10 -3.48 -9.04
N ALA A 20 -6.89 -3.31 -9.57
CA ALA A 20 -5.66 -3.70 -8.88
C ALA A 20 -5.48 -2.95 -7.56
N ARG A 21 -5.76 -1.64 -7.52
CA ARG A 21 -5.71 -0.86 -6.28
C ARG A 21 -6.69 -1.37 -5.23
N THR A 22 -7.92 -1.67 -5.63
CA THR A 22 -8.93 -2.24 -4.73
C THR A 22 -8.51 -3.61 -4.21
N GLU A 23 -8.04 -4.52 -5.08
CA GLU A 23 -7.59 -5.85 -4.68
C GLU A 23 -6.41 -5.78 -3.69
N ILE A 24 -5.41 -4.92 -3.94
CA ILE A 24 -4.28 -4.73 -3.03
C ILE A 24 -4.75 -4.18 -1.68
N LYS A 25 -5.64 -3.19 -1.68
CA LYS A 25 -6.17 -2.61 -0.44
C LYS A 25 -6.96 -3.64 0.38
N SER A 26 -7.79 -4.46 -0.25
CA SER A 26 -8.53 -5.52 0.42
C SER A 26 -7.59 -6.56 1.03
N ALA A 27 -6.59 -7.03 0.28
CA ALA A 27 -5.60 -7.97 0.79
C ALA A 27 -4.81 -7.38 1.97
N LEU A 28 -4.42 -6.11 1.89
CA LEU A 28 -3.75 -5.42 2.99
C LEU A 28 -4.66 -5.27 4.22
N ALA A 29 -5.96 -5.01 4.04
CA ALA A 29 -6.89 -4.89 5.16
C ALA A 29 -7.12 -6.23 5.90
N GLU A 30 -6.95 -7.36 5.23
CA GLU A 30 -7.09 -8.70 5.84
C GLU A 30 -5.84 -9.14 6.61
N GLU A 31 -4.65 -8.77 6.13
CA GLU A 31 -3.37 -9.17 6.71
C GLU A 31 -2.83 -8.18 7.77
N LEU A 32 -3.24 -6.91 7.68
CA LEU A 32 -2.71 -5.88 8.57
C LEU A 32 -3.50 -5.81 9.89
N PRO A 33 -2.80 -5.58 11.01
CA PRO A 33 -3.47 -5.40 12.31
C PRO A 33 -4.39 -4.18 12.34
N ASP A 34 -5.42 -4.24 13.18
CA ASP A 34 -6.49 -3.23 13.28
C ASP A 34 -6.02 -1.79 13.53
N ASP A 35 -4.82 -1.61 14.10
CA ASP A 35 -4.23 -0.31 14.39
C ASP A 35 -3.49 0.32 13.19
N VAL A 36 -3.41 -0.40 12.07
CA VAL A 36 -2.80 0.04 10.81
C VAL A 36 -3.89 0.52 9.87
N GLN A 37 -3.79 1.77 9.43
CA GLN A 37 -4.71 2.37 8.47
C GLN A 37 -4.12 2.31 7.06
N VAL A 38 -4.93 1.82 6.11
CA VAL A 38 -4.59 1.82 4.69
C VAL A 38 -5.48 2.83 3.98
N SER A 39 -4.87 3.80 3.29
CA SER A 39 -5.55 4.83 2.53
C SER A 39 -5.10 4.83 1.07
N GLU A 40 -5.98 5.28 0.18
CA GLU A 40 -5.62 5.53 -1.22
C GLU A 40 -5.26 7.00 -1.38
N THR A 41 -4.11 7.27 -2.01
CA THR A 41 -3.63 8.61 -2.32
C THR A 41 -3.56 8.79 -3.83
N GLY A 42 -3.36 10.02 -4.30
CA GLY A 42 -3.15 10.29 -5.73
C GLY A 42 -1.95 9.56 -6.33
N GLU A 43 -0.96 9.20 -5.50
CA GLU A 43 0.29 8.56 -5.89
C GLU A 43 0.27 7.02 -5.70
N GLY A 44 -0.70 6.47 -4.97
CA GLY A 44 -0.77 5.03 -4.73
C GLY A 44 -1.52 4.66 -3.44
N ILE A 45 -0.92 3.76 -2.66
CA ILE A 45 -1.47 3.27 -1.39
C ILE A 45 -0.60 3.80 -0.26
N GLY A 46 -1.19 4.57 0.64
CA GLY A 46 -0.59 5.01 1.89
C GLY A 46 -0.90 4.01 3.02
N VAL A 47 0.09 3.76 3.87
CA VAL A 47 -0.06 2.91 5.06
C VAL A 47 0.43 3.69 6.27
N GLU A 48 -0.44 3.87 7.26
CA GLU A 48 -0.14 4.55 8.53
C GLU A 48 -0.28 3.57 9.69
N ALA A 49 0.80 3.35 10.44
CA ALA A 49 0.82 2.43 11.58
C ALA A 49 1.23 3.16 12.86
N ARG A 50 0.25 3.72 13.59
CA ARG A 50 0.51 4.63 14.73
C ARG A 50 1.24 3.97 15.89
N ARG A 51 1.04 2.66 16.12
CA ARG A 51 1.73 1.91 17.19
C ARG A 51 2.86 1.03 16.69
N LEU A 52 3.30 1.21 15.43
CA LEU A 52 4.39 0.41 14.85
C LEU A 52 5.65 0.46 15.73
N LYS A 53 6.02 1.65 16.20
CA LYS A 53 7.19 1.83 17.08
C LYS A 53 7.09 0.99 18.35
N GLN A 54 5.94 0.99 19.00
CA GLN A 54 5.73 0.22 20.23
C GLN A 54 5.77 -1.28 19.94
N ARG A 55 5.09 -1.74 18.89
CA ARG A 55 5.09 -3.15 18.47
C ARG A 55 6.49 -3.66 18.13
N LEU A 56 7.30 -2.87 17.46
CA LEU A 56 8.69 -3.22 17.13
C LEU A 56 9.55 -3.36 18.39
N ILE A 57 9.35 -2.52 19.40
CA ILE A 57 10.07 -2.62 20.68
C ILE A 57 9.62 -3.87 21.44
N GLU A 58 8.32 -4.17 21.45
CA GLU A 58 7.74 -5.30 22.20
C GLU A 58 8.01 -6.66 21.55
N ASN A 59 8.10 -6.73 20.22
CA ASN A 59 8.11 -8.00 19.48
C ASN A 59 9.38 -8.23 18.64
N SER A 60 10.36 -7.33 18.69
CA SER A 60 11.58 -7.47 17.87
C SER A 60 12.83 -7.18 18.68
N SER A 61 13.94 -7.80 18.29
CA SER A 61 15.22 -7.51 18.94
C SER A 61 15.74 -6.14 18.50
N LEU A 62 16.59 -5.52 19.32
CA LEU A 62 17.30 -4.28 18.98
C LEU A 62 18.03 -4.36 17.62
N ARG A 63 18.51 -5.56 17.24
CA ARG A 63 19.15 -5.80 15.94
C ARG A 63 18.18 -5.67 14.78
N ASP A 64 16.97 -6.22 14.92
CA ASP A 64 15.95 -6.21 13.88
C ASP A 64 15.40 -4.79 13.67
N VAL A 65 15.20 -4.06 14.76
CA VAL A 65 14.82 -2.63 14.71
C VAL A 65 15.90 -1.81 14.01
N ALA A 66 17.18 -2.03 14.34
CA ALA A 66 18.28 -1.34 13.68
C ALA A 66 18.39 -1.67 12.18
N PHE A 67 18.08 -2.91 11.77
CA PHE A 67 18.04 -3.31 10.37
C PHE A 67 16.95 -2.56 9.60
N LEU A 68 15.73 -2.50 10.13
CA LEU A 68 14.61 -1.77 9.52
C LEU A 68 14.90 -0.28 9.36
N MET A 69 15.45 0.37 10.40
CA MET A 69 15.79 1.79 10.37
C MET A 69 16.88 2.14 9.35
N ARG A 70 17.71 1.17 8.94
CA ARG A 70 18.73 1.38 7.91
C ARG A 70 18.15 1.42 6.49
N ALA A 71 17.00 0.78 6.28
CA ALA A 71 16.33 0.72 4.98
C ALA A 71 15.47 1.95 4.67
N VAL A 72 15.09 2.72 5.70
CA VAL A 72 14.37 3.98 5.56
C VAL A 72 15.39 5.11 5.43
N ARG A 73 15.68 5.52 4.20
CA ARG A 73 16.44 6.74 3.86
C ARG A 73 15.60 7.64 2.97
#